data_AF-A0A2J5P705-F1
#
_entry.id   AF-A0A2J5P705-F1
#
_cell.length_a   1.000
_cell.length_b   1.000
_cell.length_c   1.000
_cell.angle_alpha   90.00
_cell.angle_beta   90.00
_cell.angle_gamma   90.00
#
_symmetry.space_group_name_H-M   'P 1'
#
loop_
_entity.id
_entity.type
_entity.pdbx_description
1 polymer ?
#
loop_
_entity_poly.entity_id
_entity_poly.type
_entity_poly.pdbx_seq_one_letter_code
_entity_poly.pdbx_strand_id
1 'polypeptide(L)'
;FNSVFQYIETGRDLEPVFSIYDKNCFLEELSSGFQAILYIIIAIFEWVEACLPVGERNVTTACGTVLIDELDNHLHPEWQLTVREGIAAIFPNIQFIVTTHSPHLLASAKKNEIIMLPSSYPDETYEFQPSDKAYSGWSTDLILTELMGVTSLDNKDYETLVKSCYENIKDNNLDALKENYARLESICHPGDAVLIILKTRIAGMEAKVND
;
A
#
# COMPACT_ATOMS: atom_id res chain seq x y z
N PHE A 1 -8.31 6.41 13.07
CA PHE A 1 -9.72 6.03 13.30
C PHE A 1 -9.92 5.69 14.78
N ASN A 2 -10.74 6.46 15.54
CA ASN A 2 -10.97 6.24 16.99
C ASN A 2 -12.30 5.50 17.27
N SER A 3 -12.66 4.55 16.40
CA SER A 3 -13.80 3.68 16.60
C SER A 3 -13.40 2.49 17.47
N VAL A 4 -14.08 2.30 18.60
CA VAL A 4 -13.92 1.10 19.43
C VAL A 4 -14.70 -0.03 18.75
N PHE A 5 -13.97 -0.97 18.13
CA PHE A 5 -14.54 -2.21 17.61
C PHE A 5 -14.64 -3.23 18.75
N GLN A 6 -15.84 -3.73 19.03
CA GLN A 6 -16.05 -4.73 20.07
C GLN A 6 -16.95 -5.86 19.58
N TYR A 7 -16.56 -7.08 19.90
CA TYR A 7 -17.45 -8.22 19.78
C TYR A 7 -18.51 -8.16 20.89
N ILE A 8 -19.79 -8.30 20.53
CA ILE A 8 -20.92 -8.23 21.47
C ILE A 8 -21.36 -9.64 21.83
N GLU A 9 -21.87 -10.38 20.86
CA GLU A 9 -22.45 -11.71 21.06
C GLU A 9 -22.49 -12.49 19.74
N THR A 10 -22.65 -13.80 19.86
CA THR A 10 -23.03 -14.66 18.73
C THR A 10 -24.54 -14.86 18.79
N GLY A 11 -25.24 -14.46 17.73
CA GLY A 11 -26.68 -14.62 17.59
C GLY A 11 -27.14 -16.07 17.48
N ARG A 12 -28.46 -16.27 17.33
CA ARG A 12 -29.09 -17.61 17.31
C ARG A 12 -28.60 -18.53 16.19
N ASP A 13 -28.09 -17.97 15.10
CA ASP A 13 -27.63 -18.70 13.91
C ASP A 13 -26.10 -18.76 13.78
N LEU A 14 -25.38 -18.62 14.90
CA LEU A 14 -23.91 -18.52 14.94
C LEU A 14 -23.33 -17.26 14.26
N GLU A 15 -24.18 -16.27 13.97
CA GLU A 15 -23.76 -14.99 13.40
C GLU A 15 -23.11 -14.09 14.46
N PRO A 16 -21.84 -13.69 14.29
CA PRO A 16 -21.18 -12.78 15.22
C PRO A 16 -21.68 -11.35 15.04
N VAL A 17 -22.07 -10.71 16.14
CA VAL A 17 -22.53 -9.31 16.20
C VAL A 17 -21.43 -8.44 16.79
N PHE A 18 -21.11 -7.34 16.11
CA PHE A 18 -20.08 -6.40 16.49
C PHE A 18 -20.65 -5.01 16.77
N SER A 19 -20.00 -4.24 17.63
CA SER A 19 -20.27 -2.82 17.87
C SER A 19 -19.21 -1.97 17.17
N ILE A 20 -19.65 -1.02 16.34
CA ILE A 20 -18.83 0.04 15.76
C ILE A 20 -19.56 1.37 15.93
N TYR A 21 -18.91 2.38 16.52
CA TYR A 21 -19.53 3.68 16.83
C TYR A 21 -20.82 3.55 17.66
N ASP A 22 -20.82 2.63 18.64
CA ASP A 22 -21.99 2.30 19.47
C ASP A 22 -23.22 1.81 18.67
N LYS A 23 -23.00 1.32 17.45
CA LYS A 23 -24.01 0.67 16.62
C LYS A 23 -23.67 -0.79 16.42
N ASN A 24 -24.68 -1.64 16.59
CA ASN A 24 -24.57 -3.05 16.28
C ASN A 24 -24.55 -3.23 14.76
N CYS A 25 -23.65 -4.06 14.28
CA CYS A 25 -23.51 -4.44 12.88
C CYS A 25 -23.13 -5.91 12.78
N PHE A 26 -23.56 -6.53 11.68
CA PHE A 26 -23.18 -7.89 11.33
C PHE A 26 -21.85 -7.90 10.57
N LEU A 27 -21.23 -9.08 10.47
CA LEU A 27 -19.97 -9.25 9.74
C LEU A 27 -20.09 -8.77 8.29
N GLU A 28 -21.22 -9.05 7.63
CA GLU A 28 -21.52 -8.71 6.24
C GLU A 28 -21.61 -7.19 6.00
N GLU A 29 -21.90 -6.43 7.06
CA GLU A 29 -22.02 -4.96 7.01
C GLU A 29 -20.67 -4.24 7.20
N LEU A 30 -19.62 -4.98 7.55
CA LEU A 30 -18.26 -4.45 7.68
C LEU A 30 -17.63 -4.19 6.30
N SER A 31 -16.59 -3.35 6.27
CA SER A 31 -15.84 -3.12 5.04
C SER A 31 -15.16 -4.42 4.58
N SER A 32 -15.02 -4.59 3.26
CA SER A 32 -14.38 -5.78 2.68
C SER A 32 -12.96 -6.01 3.21
N GLY A 33 -12.19 -4.94 3.43
CA GLY A 33 -10.86 -5.03 4.04
C GLY A 33 -10.90 -5.52 5.49
N PHE A 34 -11.91 -5.11 6.27
CA PHE A 34 -12.09 -5.64 7.63
C PHE A 34 -12.42 -7.13 7.60
N GLN A 35 -13.39 -7.50 6.76
CA GLN A 35 -13.82 -8.90 6.57
C GLN A 35 -12.62 -9.78 6.18
N ALA A 36 -11.78 -9.34 5.24
CA ALA A 36 -10.59 -10.08 4.80
C ALA A 36 -9.63 -10.40 5.96
N ILE A 37 -9.30 -9.41 6.79
CA ILE A 37 -8.45 -9.65 7.97
C ILE A 37 -9.11 -10.60 8.96
N LEU A 38 -10.41 -10.41 9.23
CA LEU A 38 -11.12 -11.27 10.15
C LEU A 38 -11.15 -12.72 9.66
N TYR A 39 -11.36 -12.94 8.36
CA TYR A 39 -11.30 -14.27 7.77
C TYR A 39 -9.92 -14.92 7.93
N ILE A 40 -8.83 -14.17 7.72
CA ILE A 40 -7.47 -14.69 7.97
C ILE A 40 -7.31 -15.11 9.43
N ILE A 41 -7.75 -14.27 10.36
CA ILE A 41 -7.66 -14.54 11.80
C ILE A 41 -8.48 -15.79 12.17
N ILE A 42 -9.73 -15.87 11.70
CA ILE A 42 -10.62 -17.02 11.95
C ILE A 42 -10.04 -18.30 11.35
N ALA A 43 -9.51 -18.26 10.13
CA ALA A 43 -8.91 -19.43 9.49
C ALA A 43 -7.71 -19.97 10.29
N ILE A 44 -6.89 -19.08 10.86
CA ILE A 44 -5.78 -19.48 11.74
C ILE A 44 -6.32 -20.07 13.05
N PHE A 45 -7.37 -19.48 13.64
CA PHE A 45 -8.03 -20.05 14.82
C PHE A 45 -8.54 -21.47 14.56
N GLU A 46 -9.28 -21.68 13.47
CA GLU A 46 -9.79 -22.99 13.07
C GLU A 46 -8.66 -24.01 12.87
N TRP A 47 -7.56 -23.58 12.25
CA TRP A 47 -6.37 -24.42 12.08
C TRP A 47 -5.75 -24.82 13.43
N VAL A 48 -5.60 -23.86 14.37
CA VAL A 48 -5.09 -24.15 15.73
C VAL A 48 -6.01 -25.12 16.45
N GLU A 49 -7.34 -24.96 16.35
CA GLU A 49 -8.30 -25.86 16.98
C GLU A 49 -8.28 -27.27 16.40
N ALA A 50 -8.04 -27.40 15.09
CA ALA A 50 -7.97 -28.66 14.39
C ALA A 50 -6.66 -29.42 14.69
N CYS A 51 -5.54 -28.69 14.85
CA CYS A 51 -4.23 -29.29 15.07
C CYS A 51 -3.90 -29.58 16.54
N LEU A 52 -4.47 -28.82 17.50
CA LEU A 52 -4.16 -28.98 18.92
C LEU A 52 -5.24 -29.75 19.68
N PRO A 53 -4.84 -30.63 20.62
CA PRO A 53 -5.77 -31.37 21.45
C PRO A 53 -6.58 -30.43 22.35
N VAL A 54 -7.79 -30.89 22.71
CA VAL A 54 -8.70 -30.16 23.60
C VAL A 54 -8.01 -29.93 24.95
N GLY A 55 -7.85 -28.66 25.34
CA GLY A 55 -7.14 -28.23 26.55
C GLY A 55 -5.80 -27.54 26.29
N GLU A 56 -5.19 -27.72 25.12
CA GLU A 56 -3.93 -27.08 24.71
C GLU A 56 -4.13 -26.02 23.62
N ARG A 57 -5.38 -25.75 23.24
CA ARG A 57 -5.76 -24.77 22.22
C ARG A 57 -5.50 -23.35 22.71
N ASN A 58 -4.31 -22.85 22.44
CA ASN A 58 -3.93 -21.48 22.72
C ASN A 58 -3.10 -20.92 21.56
N VAL A 59 -3.62 -19.87 20.93
CA VAL A 59 -2.99 -19.20 19.79
C VAL A 59 -1.66 -18.55 20.13
N THR A 60 -1.46 -18.14 21.38
CA THR A 60 -0.20 -17.55 21.83
C THR A 60 0.92 -18.57 21.93
N THR A 61 0.60 -19.86 22.11
CA THR A 61 1.58 -20.96 22.19
C THR A 61 1.62 -21.81 20.91
N ALA A 62 0.64 -21.65 20.02
CA ALA A 62 0.60 -22.37 18.75
C ALA A 62 1.81 -22.01 17.88
N CYS A 63 2.48 -23.03 17.34
CA CYS A 63 3.61 -22.87 16.44
C CYS A 63 3.28 -23.47 15.07
N GLY A 64 3.73 -22.81 14.00
CA GLY A 64 3.51 -23.27 12.64
C GLY A 64 3.95 -22.24 11.61
N THR A 65 3.73 -22.55 10.35
CA THR A 65 3.98 -21.63 9.23
C THR A 65 2.68 -21.39 8.48
N VAL A 66 2.35 -20.12 8.25
CA VAL A 66 1.19 -19.68 7.49
C VAL A 66 1.67 -18.95 6.23
N LEU A 67 1.16 -19.38 5.08
CA LEU A 67 1.42 -18.78 3.78
C LEU A 67 0.21 -17.95 3.38
N ILE A 68 0.41 -16.67 3.10
CA ILE A 68 -0.65 -15.76 2.64
C ILE A 68 -0.21 -15.14 1.32
N ASP A 69 -0.97 -15.41 0.27
CA ASP A 69 -0.77 -14.74 -1.01
C ASP A 69 -1.51 -13.39 -0.98
N GLU A 70 -0.85 -12.33 -1.41
CA GLU A 70 -1.38 -10.96 -1.50
C GLU A 70 -2.07 -10.48 -0.21
N LEU A 71 -1.34 -10.44 0.91
CA LEU A 71 -1.91 -9.99 2.20
C LEU A 71 -2.55 -8.60 2.12
N ASP A 72 -2.09 -7.76 1.21
CA ASP A 72 -2.58 -6.40 1.00
C ASP A 72 -3.90 -6.30 0.23
N ASN A 73 -4.40 -7.40 -0.33
CA ASN A 73 -5.58 -7.41 -1.17
C ASN A 73 -6.84 -6.95 -0.40
N HIS A 74 -7.60 -6.04 -1.00
CA HIS A 74 -8.76 -5.36 -0.41
C HIS A 74 -8.52 -4.56 0.89
N LEU A 75 -7.28 -4.44 1.38
CA LEU A 75 -6.97 -3.64 2.56
C LEU A 75 -6.85 -2.16 2.22
N HIS A 76 -7.39 -1.32 3.09
CA HIS A 76 -7.13 0.11 3.03
C HIS A 76 -5.62 0.38 3.26
N PRO A 77 -4.99 1.36 2.59
CA PRO A 77 -3.55 1.63 2.74
C PRO A 77 -3.08 1.83 4.20
N GLU A 78 -3.90 2.49 5.02
CA GLU A 78 -3.62 2.66 6.46
C GLU A 78 -3.52 1.31 7.20
N TRP A 79 -4.29 0.32 6.77
CA TRP A 79 -4.30 -1.02 7.37
C TRP A 79 -3.13 -1.86 6.87
N GLN A 80 -2.69 -1.68 5.61
CA GLN A 80 -1.49 -2.31 5.09
C GLN A 80 -0.23 -1.92 5.91
N LEU A 81 -0.23 -0.75 6.54
CA LEU A 81 0.88 -0.32 7.42
C LEU A 81 0.86 -1.00 8.80
N THR A 82 -0.30 -1.41 9.32
CA THR A 82 -0.46 -1.88 10.70
C THR A 82 -0.77 -3.37 10.82
N VAL A 83 -1.29 -4.00 9.76
CA VAL A 83 -1.74 -5.40 9.76
C VAL A 83 -0.64 -6.38 10.15
N ARG A 84 0.60 -6.16 9.69
CA ARG A 84 1.77 -6.99 10.02
C ARG A 84 1.97 -7.08 11.54
N GLU A 85 1.95 -5.93 12.22
CA GLU A 85 2.16 -5.85 13.66
C GLU A 85 0.97 -6.44 14.43
N GLY A 86 -0.25 -6.21 13.95
CA GLY A 86 -1.46 -6.78 14.52
C GLY A 86 -1.45 -8.31 14.50
N ILE A 87 -1.19 -8.91 13.34
CA ILE A 87 -1.15 -10.38 13.20
C ILE A 87 -0.01 -10.98 14.03
N ALA A 88 1.19 -10.38 13.98
CA ALA A 88 2.33 -10.85 14.78
C ALA A 88 2.10 -10.75 16.29
N ALA A 89 1.32 -9.77 16.75
CA ALA A 89 0.95 -9.64 18.17
C ALA A 89 -0.05 -10.70 18.62
N ILE A 90 -1.00 -11.09 17.75
CA ILE A 90 -1.99 -12.13 18.05
C ILE A 90 -1.35 -13.52 18.04
N PHE A 91 -0.46 -13.77 17.08
CA PHE A 91 0.17 -15.08 16.84
C PHE A 91 1.70 -15.01 16.95
N PRO A 92 2.26 -14.84 18.16
CA PRO A 92 3.68 -14.57 18.35
C PRO A 92 4.62 -15.71 17.96
N ASN A 93 4.12 -16.96 17.95
CA ASN A 93 4.90 -18.17 17.68
C ASN A 93 4.64 -18.77 16.29
N ILE A 94 3.84 -18.10 15.45
CA ILE A 94 3.56 -18.51 14.07
C ILE A 94 4.46 -17.72 13.12
N GLN A 95 5.11 -18.42 12.19
CA GLN A 95 5.85 -17.81 11.10
C GLN A 95 4.90 -17.47 9.95
N PHE A 96 4.83 -16.20 9.59
CA PHE A 96 4.09 -15.73 8.42
C PHE A 96 5.03 -15.55 7.23
N ILE A 97 4.70 -16.18 6.11
CA ILE A 97 5.34 -15.96 4.82
C ILE A 97 4.25 -15.36 3.93
N VAL A 98 4.43 -14.11 3.55
CA VAL A 98 3.42 -13.35 2.82
C VAL A 98 3.98 -12.80 1.52
N THR A 99 3.17 -12.80 0.47
CA THR A 99 3.48 -12.08 -0.77
C THR A 99 2.70 -10.76 -0.78
N THR A 100 3.25 -9.76 -1.47
CA THR A 100 2.61 -8.45 -1.58
C THR A 100 3.08 -7.70 -2.82
N HIS A 101 2.16 -6.94 -3.40
CA HIS A 101 2.47 -5.90 -4.37
C HIS A 101 2.24 -4.49 -3.79
N SER A 102 1.97 -4.37 -2.48
CA SER A 102 1.76 -3.09 -1.82
C SER A 102 3.07 -2.46 -1.37
N PRO A 103 3.37 -1.22 -1.81
CA PRO A 103 4.51 -0.48 -1.29
C PRO A 103 4.34 -0.12 0.20
N HIS A 104 3.10 -0.05 0.69
CA HIS A 104 2.82 0.27 2.09
C HIS A 104 3.16 -0.90 3.01
N LEU A 105 2.90 -2.14 2.60
CA LEU A 105 3.31 -3.31 3.39
C LEU A 105 4.84 -3.44 3.42
N LEU A 106 5.52 -3.17 2.29
CA LEU A 106 6.99 -3.13 2.24
C LEU A 106 7.58 -2.04 3.15
N ALA A 107 6.93 -0.87 3.20
CA ALA A 107 7.35 0.21 4.11
C ALA A 107 7.20 -0.18 5.59
N SER A 108 6.22 -1.00 5.96
CA SER A 108 6.01 -1.41 7.36
C SER A 108 6.89 -2.58 7.80
N ALA A 109 7.58 -3.24 6.88
CA ALA A 109 8.43 -4.39 7.17
C ALA A 109 9.78 -4.00 7.80
N LYS A 110 10.29 -4.86 8.69
CA LYS A 110 11.56 -4.68 9.39
C LYS A 110 12.72 -5.24 8.57
N LYS A 111 13.94 -4.96 9.05
CA LYS A 111 15.17 -5.58 8.52
C LYS A 111 15.02 -7.10 8.56
N ASN A 112 15.48 -7.77 7.51
CA ASN A 112 15.47 -9.22 7.33
C ASN A 112 14.07 -9.83 7.19
N GLU A 113 13.03 -9.03 6.97
CA GLU A 113 11.66 -9.52 6.71
C GLU A 113 11.28 -9.52 5.22
N ILE A 114 12.08 -8.88 4.35
CA ILE A 114 11.74 -8.70 2.93
C ILE A 114 12.60 -9.60 2.06
N ILE A 115 11.96 -10.35 1.17
CA ILE A 115 12.61 -11.12 0.12
C ILE A 115 12.12 -10.56 -1.22
N MET A 116 13.04 -10.06 -2.05
CA MET A 116 12.69 -9.57 -3.38
C MET A 116 12.74 -10.70 -4.41
N LEU A 117 11.66 -10.86 -5.16
CA LEU A 117 11.58 -11.80 -6.27
C LEU A 117 12.02 -11.10 -7.57
N PRO A 118 12.92 -11.72 -8.37
CA PRO A 118 13.34 -11.16 -9.65
C PRO A 118 12.20 -11.23 -10.67
N SER A 119 12.21 -10.30 -11.63
CA SER A 119 11.23 -10.23 -12.72
C SER A 119 11.42 -11.28 -13.81
N SER A 120 12.57 -11.97 -13.82
CA SER A 120 12.89 -13.03 -14.74
C SER A 120 13.55 -14.18 -13.98
N TYR A 121 13.21 -15.40 -14.39
CA TYR A 121 13.76 -16.64 -13.85
C TYR A 121 14.55 -17.36 -14.96
N PRO A 122 15.79 -16.91 -15.30
CA PRO A 122 16.64 -17.63 -16.25
C PRO A 122 16.96 -19.08 -15.85
N ASP A 123 16.99 -19.41 -14.55
CA ASP A 123 17.27 -20.75 -14.05
C ASP A 123 16.08 -21.35 -13.25
N GLU A 124 16.01 -22.68 -13.13
CA GLU A 124 14.94 -23.37 -12.36
C GLU A 124 15.13 -23.24 -10.83
N THR A 125 16.30 -22.84 -10.36
CA THR A 125 16.62 -22.74 -8.92
C THR A 125 17.17 -21.37 -8.55
N TYR A 126 16.60 -20.78 -7.50
CA TYR A 126 16.99 -19.48 -6.97
C TYR A 126 17.27 -19.56 -5.48
N GLU A 127 18.40 -18.98 -5.07
CA GLU A 127 18.67 -18.69 -3.66
C GLU A 127 18.22 -17.27 -3.36
N PHE A 128 17.23 -17.16 -2.48
CA PHE A 128 16.74 -15.88 -1.99
C PHE A 128 17.37 -15.57 -0.64
N GLN A 129 17.83 -14.33 -0.46
CA GLN A 129 18.26 -13.83 0.84
C GLN A 129 17.37 -12.67 1.29
N PRO A 130 17.00 -12.62 2.58
CA PRO A 130 16.31 -11.47 3.12
C PRO A 130 17.14 -10.20 2.97
N SER A 131 16.47 -9.08 2.75
CA SER A 131 17.10 -7.78 2.69
C SER A 131 17.50 -7.31 4.09
N ASP A 132 18.77 -6.92 4.27
CA ASP A 132 19.29 -6.36 5.53
C ASP A 132 18.77 -4.93 5.82
N LYS A 133 18.06 -4.32 4.87
CA LYS A 133 17.55 -2.96 4.96
C LYS A 133 16.08 -2.95 5.43
N ALA A 134 15.74 -1.94 6.21
CA ALA A 134 14.35 -1.57 6.46
C ALA A 134 13.99 -0.39 5.55
N TYR A 135 12.82 -0.44 4.94
CA TYR A 135 12.34 0.59 4.01
C TYR A 135 11.30 1.52 4.65
N SER A 136 11.13 1.46 5.97
CA SER A 136 10.19 2.29 6.72
C SER A 136 10.46 3.80 6.67
N GLY A 137 11.67 4.21 6.26
CA GLY A 137 12.01 5.62 6.02
C GLY A 137 11.90 6.05 4.57
N TRP A 138 11.52 5.16 3.64
CA TRP A 138 11.44 5.47 2.22
C TRP A 138 10.05 6.03 1.89
N SER A 139 9.99 6.94 0.91
CA SER A 139 8.70 7.34 0.35
C SER A 139 8.12 6.19 -0.48
N THR A 140 6.79 6.17 -0.61
CA THR A 140 6.07 5.22 -1.47
C THR A 140 6.66 5.21 -2.89
N ASP A 141 6.95 6.40 -3.42
CA ASP A 141 7.52 6.59 -4.76
C ASP A 141 8.88 5.91 -4.92
N LEU A 142 9.77 6.05 -3.93
CA LEU A 142 11.08 5.38 -3.94
C LEU A 142 10.93 3.86 -3.86
N ILE A 143 9.99 3.36 -3.06
CA ILE A 143 9.72 1.92 -2.98
C ILE A 143 9.22 1.40 -4.33
N LEU A 144 8.28 2.10 -4.97
CA LEU A 144 7.72 1.70 -6.27
C LEU A 144 8.79 1.70 -7.36
N THR A 145 9.63 2.73 -7.42
CA THR A 145 10.67 2.86 -8.46
C THR A 145 11.86 1.93 -8.23
N GLU A 146 12.48 1.99 -7.05
CA GLU A 146 13.75 1.30 -6.79
C GLU A 146 13.58 -0.17 -6.39
N LEU A 147 12.48 -0.55 -5.73
CA LEU A 147 12.26 -1.94 -5.30
C LEU A 147 11.31 -2.69 -6.23
N MET A 148 10.22 -2.05 -6.63
CA MET A 148 9.24 -2.70 -7.51
C MET A 148 9.52 -2.51 -9.00
N GLY A 149 10.51 -1.70 -9.37
CA GLY A 149 10.91 -1.50 -10.76
C GLY A 149 9.89 -0.74 -11.60
N VAL A 150 9.03 0.07 -10.98
CA VAL A 150 8.05 0.90 -11.68
C VAL A 150 8.79 2.00 -12.44
N THR A 151 8.65 2.02 -13.76
CA THR A 151 9.39 2.91 -14.66
C THR A 151 8.86 4.34 -14.67
N SER A 152 7.58 4.52 -14.40
CA SER A 152 6.94 5.83 -14.26
C SER A 152 5.84 5.77 -13.20
N LEU A 153 5.90 6.72 -12.28
CA LEU A 153 4.89 6.95 -11.24
C LEU A 153 3.89 8.04 -11.64
N ASP A 154 4.24 8.80 -12.67
CA ASP A 154 3.46 9.92 -13.13
C ASP A 154 2.28 9.43 -13.96
N ASN A 155 1.18 10.17 -13.89
CA ASN A 155 0.08 9.92 -14.81
C ASN A 155 0.57 10.18 -16.24
N LYS A 156 0.28 9.26 -17.18
CA LYS A 156 0.68 9.40 -18.59
C LYS A 156 0.24 10.74 -19.19
N ASP A 157 -0.92 11.26 -18.77
CA ASP A 157 -1.41 12.57 -19.21
C ASP A 157 -0.54 13.70 -18.65
N TYR A 158 -0.12 13.59 -17.39
CA TYR A 158 0.80 14.52 -16.74
C TYR A 158 2.17 14.52 -17.42
N GLU A 159 2.77 13.35 -17.64
CA GLU A 159 4.07 13.24 -18.33
C GLU A 159 4.02 13.84 -19.73
N THR A 160 2.96 13.56 -20.49
CA THR A 160 2.80 14.07 -21.84
C THR A 160 2.71 15.59 -21.85
N LEU A 161 1.89 16.17 -20.96
CA LEU A 161 1.74 17.62 -20.84
C LEU A 161 3.01 18.31 -20.36
N VAL A 162 3.71 17.74 -19.36
CA VAL A 162 4.98 18.26 -18.86
C VAL A 162 6.03 18.24 -19.97
N LYS A 163 6.12 17.13 -20.72
CA LYS A 163 7.03 17.01 -21.86
C LYS A 163 6.72 18.04 -22.96
N SER A 164 5.45 18.20 -23.33
CA SER A 164 5.03 19.23 -24.30
C SER A 164 5.33 20.65 -23.80
N CYS A 165 5.18 20.93 -22.50
CA CYS A 165 5.58 22.22 -21.93
C CYS A 165 7.09 22.46 -22.08
N TYR A 166 7.93 21.45 -21.79
CA TYR A 166 9.37 21.56 -21.98
C TYR A 166 9.79 21.70 -23.45
N GLU A 167 9.09 21.06 -24.38
CA GLU A 167 9.29 21.23 -25.83
C GLU A 167 8.94 22.65 -26.28
N ASN A 168 7.78 23.19 -25.85
CA ASN A 168 7.40 24.57 -26.15
C ASN A 168 8.39 25.61 -25.60
N ILE A 169 9.00 25.33 -24.43
CA ILE A 169 10.09 26.17 -23.89
C ILE A 169 11.32 26.12 -24.80
N LYS A 170 11.68 24.94 -25.34
CA LYS A 170 12.82 24.81 -26.27
C LYS A 170 12.55 25.52 -27.60
N ASP A 171 11.32 25.41 -28.11
CA ASP A 171 10.89 26.02 -29.37
C ASP A 171 10.51 27.50 -29.21
N ASN A 172 10.63 28.04 -27.99
CA ASN A 172 10.29 29.42 -27.61
C ASN A 172 8.85 29.83 -27.98
N ASN A 173 7.93 28.86 -27.97
CA ASN A 173 6.52 29.04 -28.33
C ASN A 173 5.70 29.36 -27.08
N LEU A 174 5.57 30.66 -26.79
CA LEU A 174 4.91 31.17 -25.59
C LEU A 174 3.39 30.91 -25.56
N ASP A 175 2.71 30.97 -26.70
CA ASP A 175 1.26 30.77 -26.78
C ASP A 175 0.89 29.31 -26.52
N ALA A 176 1.59 28.37 -27.18
CA ALA A 176 1.39 26.94 -26.96
C ALA A 176 1.81 26.52 -25.55
N LEU A 177 2.82 27.18 -24.95
CA LEU A 177 3.22 26.94 -23.57
C LEU A 177 2.13 27.37 -22.58
N LYS A 178 1.51 28.53 -22.77
CA LYS A 178 0.40 29.00 -21.91
C LYS A 178 -0.82 28.09 -22.00
N GLU A 179 -1.16 27.62 -23.20
CA GLU A 179 -2.28 26.70 -23.40
C GLU A 179 -2.04 25.36 -22.66
N ASN A 180 -0.85 24.78 -22.82
CA ASN A 180 -0.50 23.52 -22.16
C ASN A 180 -0.31 23.69 -20.64
N TYR A 181 0.21 24.83 -20.19
CA TYR A 181 0.26 25.16 -18.76
C TYR A 181 -1.13 25.25 -18.14
N ALA A 182 -2.10 25.89 -18.80
CA ALA A 182 -3.47 25.99 -18.29
C ALA A 182 -4.14 24.60 -18.18
N ARG A 183 -3.86 23.70 -19.13
CA ARG A 183 -4.29 22.30 -19.06
C ARG A 183 -3.63 21.57 -17.90
N LEU A 184 -2.33 21.75 -17.71
CA LEU A 184 -1.58 21.15 -16.60
C LEU A 184 -2.11 21.67 -15.24
N GLU A 185 -2.35 22.97 -15.11
CA GLU A 185 -2.89 23.61 -13.91
C GLU A 185 -4.29 23.09 -13.54
N SER A 186 -5.10 22.70 -14.53
CA SER A 186 -6.43 22.12 -14.29
C SER A 186 -6.40 20.69 -13.74
N ILE A 187 -5.29 19.97 -13.92
CA ILE A 187 -5.14 18.56 -13.58
C ILE A 187 -4.29 18.38 -12.30
N CYS A 188 -3.36 19.30 -12.05
CA CYS A 188 -2.37 19.16 -10.99
C CYS A 188 -2.80 19.83 -9.68
N HIS A 189 -2.25 19.35 -8.55
CA HIS A 189 -2.47 19.98 -7.26
C HIS A 189 -1.79 21.37 -7.22
N PRO A 190 -2.40 22.40 -6.58
CA PRO A 190 -1.83 23.77 -6.54
C PRO A 190 -0.43 23.89 -5.95
N GLY A 191 0.00 22.88 -5.19
CA GLY A 191 1.33 22.79 -4.56
C GLY A 191 2.38 22.02 -5.38
N ASP A 192 2.09 21.64 -6.62
CA ASP A 192 3.04 20.94 -7.47
C ASP A 192 4.25 21.83 -7.81
N ALA A 193 5.46 21.34 -7.51
CA ALA A 193 6.71 22.04 -7.78
C ALA A 193 6.91 22.35 -9.28
N VAL A 194 6.44 21.47 -10.17
CA VAL A 194 6.54 21.63 -11.63
C VAL A 194 5.71 22.81 -12.10
N LEU A 195 4.49 23.01 -11.57
CA LEU A 195 3.68 24.19 -11.88
C LEU A 195 4.38 25.49 -11.49
N ILE A 196 4.98 25.53 -10.30
CA ILE A 196 5.69 26.71 -9.80
C ILE A 196 6.90 27.05 -10.70
N ILE A 197 7.66 26.03 -11.10
CA ILE A 197 8.81 26.18 -12.00
C ILE A 197 8.36 26.68 -13.38
N LEU A 198 7.33 26.06 -13.96
CA LEU A 198 6.81 26.44 -15.28
C LEU A 198 6.25 27.86 -15.29
N LYS A 199 5.49 28.25 -14.27
CA LYS A 199 4.97 29.61 -14.11
C LYS A 199 6.07 30.65 -14.04
N THR A 200 7.12 30.38 -13.25
CA THR A 200 8.31 31.24 -13.17
C THR A 200 8.98 31.39 -14.52
N ARG A 201 9.05 30.31 -15.30
CA ARG A 201 9.70 30.29 -16.61
C ARG A 201 8.88 31.03 -17.68
N ILE A 202 7.55 30.91 -17.66
CA ILE A 202 6.64 31.69 -18.51
C ILE A 202 6.84 33.18 -18.25
N ALA A 203 6.81 33.62 -16.99
CA ALA A 203 7.02 35.03 -16.64
C ALA A 203 8.39 35.56 -17.10
N GLY A 204 9.44 34.74 -16.99
CA GLY A 204 10.78 35.09 -17.48
C GLY A 204 10.87 35.18 -19.02
N MET A 205 10.10 34.38 -19.75
CA MET A 205 10.01 34.47 -21.21
C MET A 205 9.21 35.69 -21.66
N GLU A 206 8.11 36.02 -20.98
CA GLU A 206 7.30 37.22 -21.26
C GLU A 206 8.12 38.51 -21.08
N ALA A 207 8.94 38.59 -20.04
CA ALA A 207 9.81 39.73 -19.81
C ALA A 207 10.83 39.95 -20.95
N LYS A 208 11.35 38.86 -21.55
CA LYS A 208 12.32 38.92 -22.67
C LYS A 208 11.69 39.26 -24.02
N VAL A 209 10.38 39.13 -24.17
CA VAL A 209 9.66 39.51 -25.41
C VAL A 209 9.26 40.98 -25.39
N ASN A 210 9.16 41.58 -24.20
CA ASN A 210 8.79 42.99 -24.00
C ASN A 210 9.98 43.96 -23.87
N ASP A 211 11.22 43.46 -23.86
CA ASP A 211 12.48 44.20 -23.97
C ASP A 211 13.00 44.19 -25.42
#